data_AF-A0A3A9EN60-F1
#
_entry.id   AF-A0A3A9EN60-F1
#
_cell.length_a   1.000
_cell.length_b   1.000
_cell.length_c   1.000
_cell.angle_alpha   90.00
_cell.angle_beta   90.00
_cell.angle_gamma   90.00
#
_symmetry.space_group_name_H-M   'P 1'
#
loop_
_entity.id
_entity.type
_entity.pdbx_description
1 polymer ?
#
loop_
_entity_poly.entity_id
_entity_poly.type
_entity_poly.pdbx_seq_one_letter_code
_entity_poly.pdbx_strand_id
1 'polypeptide(L)'
;MTREEQFNDHVSRVKVKSRHGNKVQAFCPCHNDKHASLTMTMGRKCTLIYDHAGCCKEDIVRAMGMQMRDLFYDTEPRSPNWRAYVEGREQRRIESVYNYVSINGAYAFTKIRCEGKKILYGRMENECFIYGLPRDTPRKSYKAIYGSLQAINKAIAENRPIFIPEGEKDADTLIKQGYTAFAYGGVNDWQSDFATLVQGADVYILADNDEAGKRVAEIIQNDIKVLFFRLKEH
;
A
#
# COMPACT_ATOMS: atom_id res chain seq x y z
N MET A 1 6.52 18.12 -21.48
CA MET A 1 7.86 18.68 -21.77
C MET A 1 8.82 17.52 -21.91
N THR A 2 9.76 17.60 -22.85
CA THR A 2 10.85 16.63 -22.93
C THR A 2 11.77 16.75 -21.72
N ARG A 3 12.57 15.71 -21.46
CA ARG A 3 13.59 15.73 -20.41
C ARG A 3 14.57 16.90 -20.56
N GLU A 4 14.92 17.23 -21.79
CA GLU A 4 15.85 18.32 -22.10
C GLU A 4 15.20 19.68 -21.83
N GLU A 5 13.93 19.86 -22.19
CA GLU A 5 13.16 21.06 -21.86
C GLU A 5 13.06 21.27 -20.35
N GLN A 6 12.78 20.22 -19.58
CA GLN A 6 12.70 20.28 -18.12
C GLN A 6 14.05 20.58 -17.48
N PHE A 7 15.13 19.94 -17.95
CA PHE A 7 16.47 20.27 -17.47
C PHE A 7 16.85 21.73 -17.77
N ASN A 8 16.50 22.23 -18.96
CA ASN A 8 16.74 23.63 -19.32
C ASN A 8 15.89 24.61 -18.47
N ASP A 9 14.64 24.27 -18.13
CA ASP A 9 13.84 25.04 -17.17
C ASP A 9 14.53 25.12 -15.81
N HIS A 10 14.99 23.99 -15.26
CA HIS A 10 15.67 23.97 -13.97
C HIS A 10 16.95 24.82 -13.99
N VAL A 11 17.73 24.72 -15.07
CA VAL A 11 18.97 25.50 -15.25
C VAL A 11 18.69 27.00 -15.38
N SER A 12 17.55 27.40 -15.96
CA SER A 12 17.18 28.82 -16.12
C SER A 12 16.94 29.55 -14.78
N ARG A 13 16.74 28.80 -13.69
CA ARG A 13 16.47 29.31 -12.34
C ARG A 13 17.74 29.65 -11.54
N VAL A 14 18.92 29.43 -12.12
CA VAL A 14 20.20 29.73 -11.49
C VAL A 14 21.11 30.51 -12.43
N LYS A 15 22.06 31.26 -11.87
CA LYS A 15 23.06 31.97 -12.65
C LYS A 15 24.12 30.99 -13.15
N VAL A 16 24.15 30.73 -14.45
CA VAL A 16 25.09 29.77 -15.07
C VAL A 16 26.46 30.41 -15.33
N LYS A 17 27.54 29.68 -15.02
CA LYS A 17 28.91 30.02 -15.40
C LYS A 17 29.36 29.30 -16.67
N SER A 18 29.08 28.00 -16.78
CA SER A 18 29.45 27.21 -17.96
C SER A 18 28.58 25.97 -18.14
N ARG A 19 28.50 25.47 -19.37
CA ARG A 19 27.75 24.28 -19.75
C ARG A 19 28.60 23.38 -20.64
N HIS A 20 28.61 22.09 -20.33
CA HIS A 20 29.31 21.06 -21.10
C HIS A 20 28.38 19.86 -21.26
N GLY A 21 27.75 19.76 -22.44
CA GLY A 21 26.75 18.72 -22.72
C GLY A 21 25.61 18.71 -21.70
N ASN A 22 25.52 17.64 -20.94
CA ASN A 22 24.48 17.39 -19.94
C ASN A 22 24.81 17.94 -18.53
N LYS A 23 25.93 18.65 -18.36
CA LYS A 23 26.39 19.19 -17.07
C LYS A 23 26.53 20.70 -17.13
N VAL A 24 26.07 21.37 -16.07
CA VAL A 24 26.11 22.82 -15.89
C VAL A 24 26.85 23.14 -14.59
N GLN A 25 27.69 24.17 -14.63
CA GLN A 25 28.26 24.83 -13.47
C GLN A 25 27.56 26.17 -13.28
N ALA A 26 27.01 26.40 -12.09
CA ALA A 26 26.23 27.57 -11.74
C ALA A 26 26.62 28.11 -10.36
N PHE A 27 26.25 29.35 -10.08
CA PHE A 27 26.39 29.93 -8.75
C PHE A 27 25.25 29.44 -7.86
N CYS A 28 25.57 29.00 -6.64
CA CYS A 28 24.57 28.50 -5.71
C CYS A 28 23.64 29.65 -5.26
N PRO A 29 22.30 29.48 -5.31
CA PRO A 29 21.36 30.53 -4.91
C PRO A 29 21.26 30.71 -3.38
N CYS A 30 21.81 29.79 -2.58
CA CYS A 30 21.73 29.85 -1.11
C CYS A 30 22.79 30.73 -0.46
N HIS A 31 23.86 31.07 -1.16
CA HIS A 31 24.95 31.87 -0.60
C HIS A 31 25.59 32.75 -1.67
N ASN A 32 26.35 33.75 -1.23
CA ASN A 32 27.10 34.60 -2.15
C ASN A 32 28.37 33.88 -2.62
N ASP A 33 28.24 33.21 -3.74
CA ASP A 33 29.27 32.34 -4.29
C ASP A 33 30.31 33.14 -5.12
N LYS A 34 31.59 33.06 -4.72
CA LYS A 34 32.71 33.67 -5.46
C LYS A 34 33.10 32.82 -6.69
N HIS A 35 32.82 31.52 -6.67
CA HIS A 35 33.17 30.58 -7.73
C HIS A 35 32.09 29.51 -7.89
N ALA A 36 31.35 29.53 -9.01
CA ALA A 36 30.29 28.57 -9.34
C ALA A 36 30.43 27.18 -8.67
N SER A 37 29.78 27.04 -7.52
CA SER A 37 29.88 25.90 -6.60
C SER A 37 28.78 24.88 -6.85
N LEU A 38 27.71 25.26 -7.55
CA LEU A 38 26.58 24.39 -7.87
C LEU A 38 26.81 23.66 -9.18
N THR A 39 26.81 22.33 -9.10
CA THR A 39 26.79 21.43 -10.25
C THR A 39 25.37 20.94 -10.49
N MET A 40 24.85 21.15 -11.70
CA MET A 40 23.58 20.57 -12.17
C MET A 40 23.85 19.59 -13.30
N THR A 41 23.34 18.37 -13.25
CA THR A 41 23.53 17.35 -14.30
C THR A 41 22.20 16.75 -14.74
N MET A 42 21.99 16.62 -16.05
CA MET A 42 20.82 15.96 -16.62
C MET A 42 20.96 14.44 -16.46
N GLY A 43 20.60 13.94 -15.28
CA GLY A 43 20.59 12.52 -14.93
C GLY A 43 19.44 11.76 -15.61
N ARG A 44 19.30 10.45 -15.37
CA ARG A 44 18.31 9.66 -16.13
C ARG A 44 16.85 10.01 -15.82
N LYS A 45 16.53 10.25 -14.55
CA LYS A 45 15.17 10.43 -14.04
C LYS A 45 14.90 11.83 -13.50
N CYS A 46 15.96 12.59 -13.23
CA CYS A 46 15.88 13.89 -12.60
C CYS A 46 17.12 14.74 -12.92
N THR A 47 17.03 16.02 -12.61
CA THR A 47 18.18 16.92 -12.49
C THR A 47 18.92 16.61 -11.19
N LEU A 48 20.16 16.17 -11.31
CA LEU A 48 21.05 15.96 -10.18
C LEU A 48 21.67 17.30 -9.79
N ILE A 49 21.55 17.68 -8.53
CA ILE A 49 22.17 18.89 -7.98
C ILE A 49 23.18 18.52 -6.90
N TYR A 50 24.31 19.21 -6.90
CA TYR A 50 25.33 19.09 -5.86
C TYR A 50 26.06 20.42 -5.70
N ASP A 51 26.07 20.94 -4.49
CA ASP A 51 26.81 22.14 -4.14
C ASP A 51 28.11 21.77 -3.41
N HIS A 52 29.25 22.17 -3.98
CA HIS A 52 30.58 21.89 -3.44
C HIS A 52 30.90 22.71 -2.19
N ALA A 53 30.13 23.77 -1.91
CA ALA A 53 30.24 24.56 -0.68
C ALA A 53 29.43 23.96 0.49
N GLY A 54 28.64 22.90 0.25
CA GLY A 54 27.96 22.14 1.30
C GLY A 54 26.52 22.56 1.60
N CYS A 55 25.86 23.35 0.75
CA CYS A 55 24.45 23.67 0.96
C CYS A 55 23.56 22.42 0.87
N CYS A 56 22.51 22.43 1.69
CA CYS A 56 21.48 21.40 1.68
C CYS A 56 20.70 21.43 0.36
N LYS A 57 20.38 20.25 -0.21
CA LYS A 57 19.69 20.15 -1.51
C LYS A 57 18.31 20.79 -1.45
N GLU A 58 17.60 20.57 -0.36
CA GLU A 58 16.27 21.09 -0.10
C GLU A 58 16.25 22.62 -0.10
N ASP A 59 17.29 23.25 0.47
CA ASP A 59 17.41 24.70 0.50
C ASP A 59 17.76 25.28 -0.87
N ILE A 60 18.62 24.60 -1.64
CA ILE A 60 18.96 24.98 -3.03
C ILE A 60 17.69 24.95 -3.88
N VAL A 61 16.94 23.86 -3.83
CA VAL A 61 15.71 23.69 -4.62
C VAL A 61 14.66 24.72 -4.21
N ARG A 62 14.52 25.01 -2.90
CA ARG A 62 13.63 26.06 -2.42
C ARG A 62 14.06 27.44 -2.92
N ALA A 63 15.36 27.74 -2.91
CA ALA A 63 15.90 29.00 -3.41
C ALA A 63 15.75 29.16 -4.94
N MET A 64 15.67 28.04 -5.68
CA MET A 64 15.28 28.02 -7.11
C MET A 64 13.78 28.23 -7.34
N GLY A 65 12.97 28.36 -6.27
CA GLY A 65 11.52 28.48 -6.35
C GLY A 65 10.82 27.17 -6.73
N MET A 66 11.41 26.03 -6.36
CA MET A 66 10.93 24.68 -6.69
C MET A 66 10.73 23.83 -5.42
N GLN A 67 10.14 22.65 -5.59
CA GLN A 67 10.10 21.57 -4.62
C GLN A 67 10.97 20.39 -5.08
N MET A 68 11.40 19.53 -4.14
CA MET A 68 12.26 18.38 -4.46
C MET A 68 11.67 17.45 -5.53
N ARG A 69 10.33 17.34 -5.59
CA ARG A 69 9.62 16.56 -6.61
C ARG A 69 9.78 17.14 -8.02
N ASP A 70 9.97 18.45 -8.14
CA ASP A 70 10.04 19.14 -9.43
C ASP A 70 11.38 18.87 -10.13
N LEU A 71 12.41 18.37 -9.41
CA LEU A 71 13.66 17.93 -10.03
C LEU A 71 13.47 16.70 -10.94
N PHE A 72 12.41 15.92 -10.75
CA PHE A 72 12.16 14.71 -11.53
C PHE A 72 11.57 15.04 -12.89
N TYR A 73 12.05 14.36 -13.92
CA TYR A 73 11.52 14.52 -15.26
C TYR A 73 10.23 13.73 -15.43
N ASP A 74 9.26 14.30 -16.14
CA ASP A 74 8.02 13.63 -16.55
C ASP A 74 8.30 12.66 -17.72
N THR A 75 9.31 11.81 -17.55
CA THR A 75 9.79 10.91 -18.62
C THR A 75 9.03 9.60 -18.70
N GLU A 76 8.17 9.31 -17.74
CA GLU A 76 7.11 8.33 -17.90
C GLU A 76 5.89 8.88 -17.18
N PRO A 77 4.69 8.89 -17.77
CA PRO A 77 3.51 8.91 -16.95
C PRO A 77 3.69 7.76 -15.96
N ARG A 78 3.67 8.04 -14.65
CA ARG A 78 3.24 7.02 -13.69
C ARG A 78 2.00 6.45 -14.33
N SER A 79 2.07 5.22 -14.81
CA SER A 79 0.92 4.61 -15.48
C SER A 79 -0.29 4.93 -14.61
N PRO A 80 -1.28 5.70 -15.09
CA PRO A 80 -2.46 6.00 -14.28
C PRO A 80 -3.12 4.70 -13.81
N ASN A 81 -2.82 3.60 -14.52
CA ASN A 81 -3.06 2.25 -14.09
C ASN A 81 -1.89 1.72 -13.23
N TRP A 82 -2.01 1.84 -11.90
CA TRP A 82 -1.06 1.26 -10.94
C TRP A 82 -0.83 -0.25 -11.14
N ARG A 83 -1.81 -0.97 -11.72
CA ARG A 83 -1.68 -2.41 -11.99
C ARG A 83 -0.58 -2.65 -13.03
N ALA A 84 -0.59 -1.91 -14.14
CA ALA A 84 0.44 -2.03 -15.16
C ALA A 84 1.84 -1.69 -14.63
N TYR A 85 1.94 -0.72 -13.70
CA TYR A 85 3.20 -0.42 -13.01
C TYR A 85 3.68 -1.59 -12.14
N VAL A 86 2.79 -2.16 -11.32
CA VAL A 86 3.12 -3.34 -10.49
C VAL A 86 3.50 -4.53 -11.38
N GLU A 87 2.74 -4.82 -12.43
CA GLU A 87 3.04 -5.93 -13.34
C GLU A 87 4.38 -5.75 -14.06
N GLY A 88 4.68 -4.54 -14.54
CA GLY A 88 5.96 -4.21 -15.16
C GLY A 88 7.13 -4.27 -14.18
N ARG A 89 6.93 -3.87 -12.91
CA ARG A 89 7.96 -3.95 -11.88
C ARG A 89 8.23 -5.38 -11.43
N GLU A 90 7.17 -6.17 -11.25
CA GLU A 90 7.26 -7.55 -10.77
C GLU A 90 7.54 -8.56 -11.87
N GLN A 91 7.44 -8.14 -13.14
CA GLN A 91 7.57 -8.97 -14.34
C GLN A 91 6.61 -10.17 -14.30
N ARG A 92 5.40 -9.95 -13.78
CA ARG A 92 4.36 -10.96 -13.49
C ARG A 92 2.98 -10.32 -13.58
N ARG A 93 1.98 -11.01 -14.10
CA ARG A 93 0.60 -10.49 -14.08
C ARG A 93 0.01 -10.55 -12.68
N ILE A 94 -0.89 -9.62 -12.39
CA ILE A 94 -1.70 -9.65 -11.17
C ILE A 94 -2.86 -10.63 -11.38
N GLU A 95 -2.92 -11.67 -10.55
CA GLU A 95 -4.03 -12.63 -10.53
C GLU A 95 -5.22 -12.07 -9.74
N SER A 96 -4.96 -11.52 -8.55
CA SER A 96 -5.99 -11.04 -7.63
C SER A 96 -5.50 -9.88 -6.76
N VAL A 97 -6.46 -9.06 -6.31
CA VAL A 97 -6.22 -7.91 -5.44
C VAL A 97 -7.26 -7.91 -4.33
N TYR A 98 -6.80 -7.94 -3.09
CA TYR A 98 -7.63 -8.05 -1.90
C TYR A 98 -7.42 -6.83 -1.01
N ASN A 99 -8.47 -6.03 -0.83
CA ASN A 99 -8.45 -4.87 0.05
C ASN A 99 -8.91 -5.27 1.44
N TYR A 100 -8.00 -5.20 2.39
CA TYR A 100 -8.24 -5.53 3.78
C TYR A 100 -8.80 -4.32 4.52
N VAL A 101 -9.84 -4.57 5.31
CA VAL A 101 -10.46 -3.59 6.19
C VAL A 101 -10.19 -4.00 7.64
N SER A 102 -9.77 -3.04 8.45
CA SER A 102 -9.67 -3.23 9.90
C SER A 102 -11.06 -3.50 10.48
N ILE A 103 -11.14 -4.21 11.61
CA ILE A 103 -12.39 -4.47 12.33
C ILE A 103 -13.13 -3.19 12.77
N ASN A 104 -12.47 -2.03 12.77
CA ASN A 104 -13.10 -0.73 13.00
C ASN A 104 -13.72 -0.09 11.73
N GLY A 105 -13.61 -0.75 10.58
CA GLY A 105 -14.14 -0.29 9.28
C GLY A 105 -13.17 0.53 8.44
N ALA A 106 -12.01 0.90 8.98
CA ALA A 106 -11.00 1.64 8.22
C ALA A 106 -10.27 0.74 7.21
N TYR A 107 -9.92 1.27 6.05
CA TYR A 107 -8.99 0.61 5.14
C TYR A 107 -7.65 0.36 5.85
N ALA A 108 -7.14 -0.88 5.76
CA ALA A 108 -5.89 -1.28 6.39
C ALA A 108 -4.74 -1.38 5.38
N PHE A 109 -4.87 -2.30 4.42
CA PHE A 109 -3.86 -2.55 3.40
C PHE A 109 -4.45 -3.29 2.20
N THR A 110 -3.67 -3.42 1.14
CA THR A 110 -3.98 -4.23 -0.04
C THR A 110 -2.97 -5.37 -0.15
N LYS A 111 -3.49 -6.60 -0.27
CA LYS A 111 -2.71 -7.80 -0.60
C LYS A 111 -2.91 -8.09 -2.08
N ILE A 112 -1.83 -8.18 -2.83
CA ILE A 112 -1.84 -8.51 -4.25
C ILE A 112 -1.25 -9.91 -4.41
N ARG A 113 -1.92 -10.75 -5.19
CA ARG A 113 -1.39 -12.02 -5.64
C ARG A 113 -1.02 -11.90 -7.12
N CYS A 114 0.25 -12.14 -7.43
CA CYS A 114 0.75 -12.20 -8.80
C CYS A 114 1.02 -13.65 -9.22
N GLU A 115 1.18 -13.85 -10.53
CA GLU A 115 1.56 -15.11 -11.15
C GLU A 115 2.74 -15.79 -10.42
N GLY A 116 2.69 -17.11 -10.34
CA GLY A 116 3.70 -17.90 -9.63
C GLY A 116 3.62 -17.73 -8.11
N LYS A 117 2.41 -17.48 -7.57
CA LYS A 117 2.10 -17.36 -6.13
C LYS A 117 2.88 -16.27 -5.39
N LYS A 118 3.37 -15.25 -6.10
CA LYS A 118 4.06 -14.12 -5.46
C LYS A 118 3.04 -13.23 -4.78
N ILE A 119 3.24 -12.96 -3.49
CA ILE A 119 2.34 -12.11 -2.70
C ILE A 119 3.06 -10.78 -2.42
N LEU A 120 2.35 -9.69 -2.64
CA LEU A 120 2.78 -8.34 -2.31
C LEU A 120 1.81 -7.73 -1.30
N TYR A 121 2.34 -6.93 -0.39
CA TYR A 121 1.56 -6.11 0.52
C TYR A 121 1.89 -4.65 0.25
N GLY A 122 0.87 -3.81 0.36
CA GLY A 122 1.02 -2.39 0.14
C GLY A 122 -0.23 -1.62 0.53
N ARG A 123 -0.23 -0.32 0.24
CA ARG A 123 -1.37 0.56 0.49
C ARG A 123 -1.73 1.31 -0.78
N MET A 124 -3.03 1.56 -0.97
CA MET A 124 -3.51 2.42 -2.02
C MET A 124 -3.54 3.87 -1.54
N GLU A 125 -2.78 4.75 -2.18
CA GLU A 125 -2.73 6.19 -1.89
C GLU A 125 -2.78 6.96 -3.21
N ASN A 126 -3.75 7.89 -3.37
CA ASN A 126 -3.93 8.69 -4.59
C ASN A 126 -3.89 7.83 -5.88
N GLU A 127 -4.67 6.75 -5.88
CA GLU A 127 -4.77 5.78 -6.98
C GLU A 127 -3.45 5.05 -7.32
N CYS A 128 -2.42 5.17 -6.47
CA CYS A 128 -1.14 4.49 -6.60
C CYS A 128 -1.01 3.35 -5.58
N PHE A 129 -0.42 2.23 -5.99
CA PHE A 129 -0.02 1.17 -5.06
C PHE A 129 1.37 1.46 -4.49
N ILE A 130 1.44 1.72 -3.18
CA ILE A 130 2.66 1.90 -2.42
C ILE A 130 3.09 0.56 -1.83
N TYR A 131 4.30 0.13 -2.15
CA TYR A 131 4.86 -1.15 -1.70
C TYR A 131 5.21 -1.15 -0.22
N GLY A 132 4.90 -2.27 0.44
CA GLY A 132 5.23 -2.50 1.84
C GLY A 132 4.23 -1.85 2.80
N LEU A 133 4.36 -2.22 4.07
CA LEU A 133 3.63 -1.60 5.18
C LEU A 133 4.61 -0.77 6.02
N PRO A 134 4.13 0.28 6.72
CA PRO A 134 4.96 1.03 7.66
C PRO A 134 5.71 0.11 8.63
N ARG A 135 6.97 0.43 8.93
CA ARG A 135 7.83 -0.42 9.78
C ARG A 135 7.33 -0.52 11.22
N ASP A 136 6.71 0.53 11.71
CA ASP A 136 6.12 0.65 13.06
C ASP A 136 4.74 0.00 13.17
N THR A 137 4.11 -0.32 12.05
CA THR A 137 2.74 -0.87 12.01
C THR A 137 2.74 -2.22 11.26
N PRO A 138 3.08 -3.34 11.94
CA PRO A 138 3.13 -4.65 11.31
C PRO A 138 1.73 -5.11 10.86
N ARG A 139 1.66 -5.97 9.83
CA ARG A 139 0.38 -6.41 9.22
C ARG A 139 -0.69 -6.86 10.23
N LYS A 140 -0.32 -7.63 11.25
CA LYS A 140 -1.28 -8.15 12.22
C LYS A 140 -1.86 -7.06 13.13
N SER A 141 -1.13 -5.98 13.41
CA SER A 141 -1.62 -4.90 14.28
C SER A 141 -2.78 -4.12 13.69
N TYR A 142 -3.02 -4.20 12.38
CA TYR A 142 -4.19 -3.62 11.74
C TYR A 142 -5.51 -4.32 12.12
N LYS A 143 -5.44 -5.56 12.66
CA LYS A 143 -6.62 -6.40 12.93
C LYS A 143 -7.59 -6.36 11.76
N ALA A 144 -7.13 -6.81 10.60
CA ALA A 144 -7.86 -6.63 9.35
C ALA A 144 -8.33 -7.95 8.75
N ILE A 145 -9.52 -7.91 8.16
CA ILE A 145 -10.15 -9.00 7.42
C ILE A 145 -10.34 -8.61 5.95
N TYR A 146 -10.47 -9.59 5.08
CA TYR A 146 -10.97 -9.42 3.72
C TYR A 146 -12.46 -9.73 3.68
N GLY A 147 -13.29 -8.70 3.50
CA GLY A 147 -14.75 -8.80 3.54
C GLY A 147 -15.39 -7.44 3.78
N SER A 148 -16.69 -7.42 4.05
CA SER A 148 -17.44 -6.18 4.33
C SER A 148 -18.08 -6.23 5.71
N LEU A 149 -17.67 -5.32 6.60
CA LEU A 149 -18.30 -5.15 7.91
C LEU A 149 -19.78 -4.78 7.79
N GLN A 150 -20.13 -4.01 6.76
CA GLN A 150 -21.53 -3.67 6.50
C GLN A 150 -22.35 -4.93 6.13
N ALA A 151 -21.79 -5.82 5.31
CA ALA A 151 -22.45 -7.07 4.95
C ALA A 151 -22.58 -8.01 6.15
N ILE A 152 -21.56 -8.07 7.01
CA ILE A 152 -21.56 -8.82 8.28
C ILE A 152 -22.67 -8.29 9.20
N ASN A 153 -22.69 -6.99 9.49
CA ASN A 153 -23.70 -6.38 10.35
C ASN A 153 -25.12 -6.57 9.80
N LYS A 154 -25.29 -6.46 8.48
CA LYS A 154 -26.57 -6.72 7.81
C LYS A 154 -26.99 -8.19 7.96
N ALA A 155 -26.06 -9.13 7.83
CA ALA A 155 -26.36 -10.56 7.99
C ALA A 155 -26.81 -10.89 9.42
N ILE A 156 -26.15 -10.30 10.43
CA ILE A 156 -26.56 -10.44 11.83
C ILE A 156 -27.98 -9.91 12.02
N ALA A 157 -28.26 -8.69 11.56
CA ALA A 157 -29.58 -8.07 11.70
C ALA A 157 -30.70 -8.86 11.01
N GLU A 158 -30.38 -9.58 9.94
CA GLU A 158 -31.32 -10.38 9.15
C GLU A 158 -31.32 -11.87 9.52
N ASN A 159 -30.59 -12.28 10.57
CA ASN A 159 -30.37 -13.68 10.96
C ASN A 159 -29.91 -14.57 9.77
N ARG A 160 -29.03 -14.05 8.91
CA ARG A 160 -28.42 -14.80 7.83
C ARG A 160 -27.07 -15.37 8.26
N PRO A 161 -26.72 -16.58 7.80
CA PRO A 161 -25.46 -17.20 8.16
C PRO A 161 -24.25 -16.42 7.61
N ILE A 162 -23.15 -16.47 8.36
CA ILE A 162 -21.87 -15.87 8.00
C ILE A 162 -20.84 -16.98 7.81
N PHE A 163 -20.15 -16.95 6.68
CA PHE A 163 -19.14 -17.94 6.33
C PHE A 163 -17.74 -17.38 6.56
N ILE A 164 -16.86 -18.18 7.17
CA ILE A 164 -15.47 -17.85 7.41
C ILE A 164 -14.59 -18.87 6.67
N PRO A 165 -14.31 -18.65 5.38
CA PRO A 165 -13.30 -19.41 4.67
C PRO A 165 -11.87 -19.03 5.11
N GLU A 166 -10.94 -19.97 4.94
CA GLU A 166 -9.52 -19.74 5.21
C GLU A 166 -8.89 -18.69 4.28
N GLY A 167 -9.29 -18.70 2.99
CA GLY A 167 -8.68 -17.89 1.94
C GLY A 167 -9.61 -16.88 1.26
N GLU A 168 -9.01 -15.83 0.68
CA GLU A 168 -9.75 -14.75 0.02
C GLU A 168 -10.48 -15.21 -1.24
N LYS A 169 -9.93 -16.22 -1.94
CA LYS A 169 -10.55 -16.77 -3.16
C LYS A 169 -11.88 -17.46 -2.86
N ASP A 170 -11.95 -18.18 -1.74
CA ASP A 170 -13.18 -18.86 -1.33
C ASP A 170 -14.19 -17.85 -0.79
N ALA A 171 -13.72 -16.80 -0.08
CA ALA A 171 -14.55 -15.66 0.29
C ALA A 171 -15.18 -14.99 -0.95
N ASP A 172 -14.40 -14.70 -1.98
CA ASP A 172 -14.91 -14.14 -3.24
C ASP A 172 -15.97 -15.05 -3.88
N THR A 173 -15.77 -16.36 -3.82
CA THR A 173 -16.71 -17.34 -4.40
C THR A 173 -18.05 -17.32 -3.67
N LEU A 174 -18.03 -17.32 -2.33
CA LEU A 174 -19.23 -17.23 -1.49
C LEU A 174 -19.97 -15.90 -1.67
N ILE A 175 -19.23 -14.78 -1.70
CA ILE A 175 -19.79 -13.45 -1.90
C ILE A 175 -20.47 -13.35 -3.26
N LYS A 176 -19.87 -13.90 -4.32
CA LYS A 176 -20.48 -13.95 -5.66
C LYS A 176 -21.75 -14.77 -5.71
N GLN A 177 -21.89 -15.78 -4.84
CA GLN A 177 -23.09 -16.59 -4.71
C GLN A 177 -24.16 -15.94 -3.81
N GLY A 178 -23.90 -14.76 -3.26
CA GLY A 178 -24.84 -14.00 -2.42
C GLY A 178 -24.75 -14.30 -0.92
N TYR A 179 -23.77 -15.10 -0.50
CA TYR A 179 -23.51 -15.36 0.92
C TYR A 179 -22.69 -14.23 1.55
N THR A 180 -22.86 -14.03 2.86
CA THR A 180 -21.99 -13.14 3.63
C THR A 180 -20.75 -13.92 4.05
N ALA A 181 -19.57 -13.52 3.61
CA ALA A 181 -18.32 -14.18 3.97
C ALA A 181 -17.18 -13.19 4.22
N PHE A 182 -16.20 -13.60 5.04
CA PHE A 182 -14.93 -12.90 5.16
C PHE A 182 -13.77 -13.86 5.45
N ALA A 183 -12.56 -13.49 5.00
CA ALA A 183 -11.33 -14.24 5.26
C ALA A 183 -10.38 -13.45 6.16
N TYR A 184 -9.54 -14.16 6.93
CA TYR A 184 -8.57 -13.59 7.88
C TYR A 184 -7.12 -13.58 7.35
N GLY A 185 -6.90 -14.08 6.13
CA GLY A 185 -5.66 -13.90 5.35
C GLY A 185 -4.75 -15.13 5.21
N GLY A 186 -4.84 -16.07 6.13
CA GLY A 186 -4.20 -17.38 6.06
C GLY A 186 -4.21 -18.07 7.41
N VAL A 187 -3.90 -19.36 7.45
CA VAL A 187 -4.01 -20.23 8.64
C VAL A 187 -3.41 -19.67 9.94
N ASN A 188 -2.35 -18.86 9.86
CA ASN A 188 -1.67 -18.28 11.02
C ASN A 188 -2.12 -16.86 11.38
N ASP A 189 -3.14 -16.33 10.72
CA ASP A 189 -3.52 -14.91 10.79
C ASP A 189 -4.80 -14.64 11.56
N TRP A 190 -5.49 -15.68 12.02
CA TRP A 190 -6.62 -15.52 12.92
C TRP A 190 -6.19 -14.77 14.20
N GLN A 191 -7.01 -13.81 14.61
CA GLN A 191 -6.88 -13.06 15.86
C GLN A 191 -8.23 -13.13 16.57
N SER A 192 -8.24 -13.37 17.88
CA SER A 192 -9.47 -13.57 18.66
C SER A 192 -10.43 -12.38 18.60
N ASP A 193 -9.92 -11.16 18.38
CA ASP A 193 -10.73 -9.97 18.13
C ASP A 193 -11.73 -10.15 16.95
N PHE A 194 -11.41 -10.99 15.96
CA PHE A 194 -12.29 -11.23 14.81
C PHE A 194 -13.58 -11.94 15.20
N ALA A 195 -13.59 -12.72 16.29
CA ALA A 195 -14.79 -13.37 16.78
C ALA A 195 -15.88 -12.35 17.19
N THR A 196 -15.48 -11.12 17.58
CA THR A 196 -16.43 -10.05 17.92
C THR A 196 -17.26 -9.58 16.73
N LEU A 197 -16.78 -9.78 15.50
CA LEU A 197 -17.50 -9.40 14.28
C LEU A 197 -18.76 -10.23 14.05
N VAL A 198 -18.83 -11.44 14.61
CA VAL A 198 -19.89 -12.43 14.33
C VAL A 198 -20.68 -12.81 15.58
N GLN A 199 -20.60 -11.99 16.63
CA GLN A 199 -21.30 -12.25 17.87
C GLN A 199 -22.82 -12.33 17.63
N GLY A 200 -23.43 -13.44 18.04
CA GLY A 200 -24.86 -13.67 17.86
C GLY A 200 -25.29 -14.19 16.49
N ALA A 201 -24.35 -14.45 15.56
CA ALA A 201 -24.66 -15.02 14.25
C ALA A 201 -24.51 -16.55 14.20
N ASP A 202 -25.19 -17.18 13.25
CA ASP A 202 -24.87 -18.53 12.78
C ASP A 202 -23.61 -18.47 11.91
N VAL A 203 -22.54 -19.12 12.36
CA VAL A 203 -21.22 -19.06 11.71
C VAL A 203 -20.83 -20.43 11.15
N TYR A 204 -20.44 -20.45 9.88
CA TYR A 204 -19.93 -21.63 9.17
C TYR A 204 -18.45 -21.44 8.85
N ILE A 205 -17.60 -22.25 9.47
CA ILE A 205 -16.15 -22.20 9.26
C ILE A 205 -15.77 -23.18 8.16
N LEU A 206 -15.11 -22.69 7.11
CA LEU A 206 -14.68 -23.49 5.96
C LEU A 206 -13.16 -23.52 5.91
N ALA A 207 -12.57 -24.52 6.56
CA ALA A 207 -11.13 -24.72 6.61
C ALA A 207 -10.69 -25.85 5.66
N ASP A 208 -9.43 -25.79 5.23
CA ASP A 208 -8.84 -26.85 4.42
C ASP A 208 -8.77 -28.16 5.22
N ASN A 209 -8.92 -29.31 4.53
CA ASN A 209 -8.90 -30.64 5.16
C ASN A 209 -7.45 -31.12 5.43
N ASP A 210 -6.62 -30.27 6.00
CA ASP A 210 -5.30 -30.60 6.51
C ASP A 210 -5.22 -30.30 8.01
N GLU A 211 -4.09 -30.65 8.64
CA GLU A 211 -3.93 -30.44 10.07
C GLU A 211 -3.92 -28.96 10.46
N ALA A 212 -3.43 -28.08 9.59
CA ALA A 212 -3.34 -26.66 9.89
C ALA A 212 -4.72 -26.00 9.84
N GLY A 213 -5.50 -26.32 8.80
CA GLY A 213 -6.89 -25.91 8.64
C GLY A 213 -7.78 -26.38 9.81
N LYS A 214 -7.63 -27.65 10.23
CA LYS A 214 -8.37 -28.19 11.40
C LYS A 214 -8.05 -27.43 12.68
N ARG A 215 -6.77 -27.18 12.95
CA ARG A 215 -6.35 -26.43 14.15
C ARG A 215 -6.90 -25.01 14.18
N VAL A 216 -6.86 -24.28 13.07
CA VAL A 216 -7.41 -22.90 13.06
C VAL A 216 -8.93 -22.90 13.19
N ALA A 217 -9.63 -23.87 12.59
CA ALA A 217 -11.08 -23.99 12.75
C ALA A 217 -11.50 -24.23 14.20
N GLU A 218 -10.76 -25.08 14.93
CA GLU A 218 -10.98 -25.29 16.37
C GLU A 218 -10.76 -24.01 17.19
N ILE A 219 -9.71 -23.25 16.89
CA ILE A 219 -9.43 -21.96 17.56
C ILE A 219 -10.58 -20.97 17.30
N ILE A 220 -10.98 -20.80 16.05
CA ILE A 220 -12.10 -19.91 15.66
C ILE A 220 -13.37 -20.32 16.41
N GLN A 221 -13.68 -21.62 16.44
CA GLN A 221 -14.86 -22.13 17.13
C GLN A 221 -14.83 -21.81 18.63
N ASN A 222 -13.68 -21.99 19.28
CA ASN A 222 -13.53 -21.70 20.71
C ASN A 222 -13.69 -20.21 21.01
N ASP A 223 -13.04 -19.34 20.23
CA ASP A 223 -13.14 -17.89 20.40
C ASP A 223 -14.58 -17.38 20.24
N ILE A 224 -15.32 -17.93 19.26
CA ILE A 224 -16.73 -17.59 19.05
C ILE A 224 -17.59 -18.10 20.22
N LYS A 225 -17.43 -19.35 20.67
CA LYS A 225 -18.20 -19.93 21.79
C LYS A 225 -18.03 -19.13 23.09
N VAL A 226 -16.81 -18.66 23.38
CA VAL A 226 -16.54 -17.86 24.58
C VAL A 226 -17.36 -16.57 24.60
N LEU A 227 -17.64 -15.96 23.45
CA LEU A 227 -18.45 -14.74 23.35
C LEU A 227 -19.95 -14.98 23.59
N PHE A 228 -20.45 -16.20 23.32
CA PHE A 228 -21.85 -16.56 23.61
C PHE A 228 -22.10 -16.82 25.11
N PHE A 229 -21.06 -17.08 25.90
CA PHE A 229 -21.16 -17.40 27.33
C PHE A 229 -21.00 -16.20 28.27
N ARG A 230 -20.95 -14.95 27.77
CA ARG A 230 -20.86 -13.78 28.65
C ARG A 230 -22.23 -13.50 29.32
N LEU A 231 -22.31 -13.97 30.56
CA LEU A 231 -23.45 -13.96 31.49
C LEU A 231 -24.33 -12.70 31.45
N LYS A 232 -25.64 -12.90 31.30
CA LYS A 232 -26.63 -12.01 31.90
C LYS A 232 -26.53 -12.20 33.42
N GLU A 233 -25.84 -11.29 34.10
CA GLU A 233 -26.06 -11.06 35.53
C GLU A 233 -27.14 -9.98 35.66
N HIS A 234 -28.36 -10.41 35.95
CA HIS A 234 -29.37 -9.62 36.67
C HIS A 234 -29.95 -10.49 37.77
#